data_AF-A6LVK1-F1
#
_entry.id   AF-A6LVK1-F1
#
_cell.length_a   1.000
_cell.length_b   1.000
_cell.length_c   1.000
_cell.angle_alpha   90.00
_cell.angle_beta   90.00
_cell.angle_gamma   90.00
#
_symmetry.space_group_name_H-M   'P 1'
#
loop_
_entity.id
_entity.type
_entity.pdbx_description
1 polymer ?
#
loop_
_entity_poly.entity_id
_entity_poly.type
_entity_poly.pdbx_seq_one_letter_code
_entity_poly.pdbx_strand_id
1 'polypeptide(L)'
;MGLKENIKNRRLELNLTLEDVSKRLSISKPTLQRYESGVISNIPSDKIEKLAVILETTPSILMGWDENKIKTRLQLSEELECLLKKYNSLDNLGKHTVNTVLEMEFNRCSQLNNQDRIF
;
A
#
# COMPACT_ATOMS: atom_id res chain seq x y z
N MET A 1 -3.45 9.37 -8.63
CA MET A 1 -4.51 8.89 -9.55
C MET A 1 -5.88 9.20 -8.95
N GLY A 2 -6.92 9.34 -9.77
CA GLY A 2 -8.29 9.60 -9.28
C GLY A 2 -9.05 8.31 -8.95
N LEU A 3 -10.04 8.40 -8.06
CA LEU A 3 -10.93 7.29 -7.66
C LEU A 3 -11.44 6.45 -8.84
N LYS A 4 -11.90 7.12 -9.90
CA LYS A 4 -12.44 6.49 -11.12
C LYS A 4 -11.44 5.57 -11.83
N GLU A 5 -10.18 6.00 -11.91
CA GLU A 5 -9.11 5.24 -12.56
C GLU A 5 -8.69 4.07 -11.68
N ASN A 6 -8.63 4.26 -10.37
CA ASN A 6 -8.29 3.19 -9.42
C ASN A 6 -9.31 2.04 -9.46
N ILE A 7 -10.60 2.36 -9.53
CA ILE A 7 -11.68 1.37 -9.65
C ILE A 7 -11.52 0.57 -10.94
N LYS A 8 -11.37 1.26 -12.07
CA LYS A 8 -11.24 0.61 -13.39
C LYS A 8 -9.99 -0.26 -13.47
N ASN A 9 -8.85 0.24 -13.00
CA ASN A 9 -7.58 -0.48 -13.02
C ASN A 9 -7.65 -1.74 -12.15
N ARG A 10 -8.11 -1.62 -10.91
CA ARG A 10 -8.25 -2.80 -10.02
C ARG A 10 -9.22 -3.84 -10.58
N ARG A 11 -10.33 -3.41 -11.18
CA ARG A 11 -11.26 -4.34 -11.82
C ARG A 11 -10.59 -5.13 -12.94
N LEU A 12 -9.79 -4.47 -13.78
CA LEU A 12 -9.05 -5.11 -14.87
C LEU A 12 -7.96 -6.05 -14.35
N GLU A 13 -7.23 -5.66 -13.30
CA GLU A 13 -6.21 -6.50 -12.66
C GLU A 13 -6.79 -7.81 -12.10
N LEU A 14 -7.98 -7.74 -11.52
CA LEU A 14 -8.70 -8.89 -10.98
C LEU A 14 -9.49 -9.68 -12.04
N ASN A 15 -9.40 -9.29 -13.32
CA ASN A 15 -10.15 -9.89 -14.44
C ASN A 15 -11.68 -9.92 -14.20
N LEU A 16 -12.21 -8.95 -13.45
CA LEU A 16 -13.63 -8.87 -13.12
C LEU A 16 -14.39 -8.11 -14.21
N THR A 17 -15.58 -8.60 -14.57
CA THR A 17 -16.47 -7.85 -15.47
C THR A 17 -17.25 -6.78 -14.71
N LEU A 18 -17.78 -5.80 -15.43
CA LEU A 18 -18.69 -4.81 -14.86
C LEU A 18 -19.91 -5.48 -14.21
N GLU A 19 -20.37 -6.61 -14.76
CA GLU A 19 -21.53 -7.33 -14.23
C GLU A 19 -21.23 -8.04 -12.91
N ASP A 20 -20.04 -8.60 -12.77
CA ASP A 20 -19.60 -9.25 -11.53
C ASP A 20 -19.53 -8.24 -10.38
N VAL A 21 -18.89 -7.10 -10.62
CA VAL A 21 -18.76 -6.04 -9.62
C VAL A 21 -20.12 -5.41 -9.32
N SER A 22 -20.96 -5.16 -10.33
CA SER A 22 -22.28 -4.56 -10.11
C SER A 22 -23.21 -5.48 -9.32
N LYS A 23 -23.17 -6.80 -9.60
CA LYS A 23 -23.93 -7.80 -8.84
C LYS A 23 -23.48 -7.84 -7.38
N ARG A 24 -22.17 -7.88 -7.13
CA ARG A 24 -21.60 -7.90 -5.77
C ARG A 24 -21.91 -6.63 -4.98
N LEU A 25 -21.89 -5.46 -5.63
CA LEU A 25 -22.21 -4.18 -5.01
C LEU A 25 -23.72 -3.89 -4.91
N SER A 26 -24.56 -4.77 -5.49
CA SER A 26 -26.01 -4.59 -5.61
C SER A 26 -26.38 -3.25 -6.25
N ILE A 27 -25.77 -2.93 -7.39
CA ILE A 27 -26.08 -1.76 -8.20
C ILE A 27 -26.29 -2.16 -9.67
N SER A 28 -26.84 -1.24 -10.46
CA SER A 28 -26.96 -1.47 -11.90
C SER A 28 -25.61 -1.33 -12.62
N LYS A 29 -25.39 -2.13 -13.68
CA LYS A 29 -24.24 -2.02 -14.58
C LYS A 29 -23.95 -0.58 -15.06
N PRO A 30 -24.94 0.23 -15.51
CA PRO A 30 -24.69 1.62 -15.90
C PRO A 30 -24.31 2.51 -14.72
N THR A 31 -24.76 2.23 -13.50
CA THR A 31 -24.28 2.95 -12.29
C THR A 31 -22.79 2.74 -12.08
N LEU A 32 -22.31 1.49 -12.19
CA LEU A 32 -20.88 1.19 -12.03
C LEU A 32 -20.06 1.84 -13.15
N GLN A 33 -20.54 1.82 -14.38
CA GLN A 33 -19.88 2.48 -15.50
C GLN A 33 -19.75 4.00 -15.29
N ARG A 34 -20.77 4.64 -14.69
CA ARG A 34 -20.73 6.07 -14.32
C ARG A 34 -19.71 6.36 -13.22
N TYR A 35 -19.46 5.41 -12.31
CA TYR A 35 -18.38 5.50 -11.33
C TYR A 35 -17.00 5.47 -12.01
N GLU A 36 -16.77 4.50 -12.90
CA GLU A 36 -15.49 4.38 -13.65
C GLU A 36 -15.24 5.52 -14.63
N SER A 37 -16.31 6.16 -15.12
CA SER A 37 -16.22 7.30 -16.03
C SER A 37 -16.08 8.65 -15.30
N GLY A 38 -16.25 8.66 -13.97
CA GLY A 38 -16.23 9.88 -13.16
C GLY A 38 -17.42 10.82 -13.37
N VAL A 39 -18.53 10.32 -13.93
CA VAL A 39 -19.79 11.07 -14.04
C VAL A 39 -20.42 11.26 -12.66
N ILE A 40 -20.26 10.26 -11.79
CA ILE A 40 -20.64 10.34 -10.38
C ILE A 40 -19.35 10.38 -9.56
N SER A 41 -18.93 11.59 -9.20
CA SER A 41 -17.74 11.81 -8.36
C SER A 41 -18.03 11.64 -6.86
N ASN A 42 -19.30 11.78 -6.46
CA ASN A 42 -19.73 11.67 -5.06
C ASN A 42 -20.35 10.29 -4.80
N ILE A 43 -19.51 9.29 -4.53
CA ILE A 43 -19.94 7.93 -4.18
C ILE A 43 -20.12 7.86 -2.66
N PRO A 44 -21.25 7.31 -2.15
CA PRO A 44 -21.43 7.11 -0.72
C PRO A 44 -20.33 6.26 -0.10
N SER A 45 -19.90 6.58 1.12
CA SER A 45 -18.84 5.82 1.82
C SER A 45 -19.14 4.32 1.93
N ASP A 46 -20.38 3.92 2.23
CA ASP A 46 -20.82 2.51 2.25
C ASP A 46 -20.51 1.77 0.94
N LYS A 47 -20.68 2.45 -0.19
CA LYS A 47 -20.40 1.87 -1.51
C LYS A 47 -18.90 1.81 -1.78
N ILE A 48 -18.13 2.79 -1.32
CA ILE A 48 -16.67 2.78 -1.44
C ILE A 48 -16.07 1.62 -0.61
N GLU A 49 -16.56 1.40 0.61
CA GLU A 49 -16.12 0.29 1.47
C GLU A 49 -16.41 -1.07 0.82
N LYS A 50 -17.63 -1.28 0.35
CA LYS A 50 -17.98 -2.52 -0.37
C LYS A 50 -17.16 -2.70 -1.64
N LEU A 51 -16.92 -1.63 -2.38
CA LEU A 51 -16.12 -1.67 -3.61
C LEU A 51 -14.67 -2.02 -3.30
N ALA A 52 -14.11 -1.48 -2.23
CA ALA A 52 -12.77 -1.82 -1.76
C ALA A 52 -12.66 -3.31 -1.42
N VAL A 53 -13.64 -3.87 -0.71
CA VAL A 53 -13.70 -5.32 -0.41
C VAL A 53 -13.78 -6.17 -1.68
N ILE A 54 -14.63 -5.80 -2.65
CA ILE A 54 -14.78 -6.54 -3.90
C ILE A 54 -13.51 -6.48 -4.76
N LEU A 55 -12.80 -5.35 -4.73
CA LEU A 55 -11.58 -5.11 -5.49
C LEU A 55 -10.31 -5.46 -4.70
N GLU A 56 -10.43 -6.23 -3.62
CA GLU A 56 -9.31 -6.67 -2.76
C GLU A 56 -8.35 -5.53 -2.39
N THR A 57 -8.91 -4.36 -2.08
CA THR A 57 -8.17 -3.15 -1.76
C THR A 57 -8.77 -2.42 -0.55
N THR A 58 -8.21 -1.28 -0.18
CA THR A 58 -8.73 -0.46 0.91
C THR A 58 -9.40 0.79 0.34
N PRO A 59 -10.42 1.34 1.03
CA PRO A 59 -11.04 2.62 0.65
C PRO A 59 -9.99 3.72 0.48
N SER A 60 -8.97 3.74 1.34
CA SER A 60 -7.86 4.69 1.30
C SER A 60 -7.02 4.59 0.02
N ILE A 61 -6.69 3.36 -0.42
CA ILE A 61 -5.95 3.15 -1.69
C ILE A 61 -6.85 3.52 -2.88
N LEU A 62 -8.12 3.10 -2.84
CA LEU A 62 -9.08 3.36 -3.91
C LEU A 62 -9.30 4.88 -4.11
N MET A 63 -9.39 5.63 -3.01
CA MET A 63 -9.52 7.10 -3.00
C MET A 63 -8.21 7.83 -3.30
N GLY A 64 -7.07 7.12 -3.35
CA GLY A 64 -5.75 7.72 -3.53
C GLY A 64 -5.21 8.42 -2.28
N TRP A 65 -5.83 8.23 -1.12
CA TRP A 65 -5.34 8.76 0.17
C TRP A 65 -4.06 8.05 0.63
N ASP A 66 -3.87 6.80 0.20
CA ASP A 66 -2.69 5.99 0.51
C ASP A 66 -1.51 6.22 -0.47
N GLU A 67 -1.65 7.07 -1.49
CA GLU A 67 -0.53 7.42 -2.38
C GLU A 67 0.63 8.11 -1.63
N ASN A 68 0.36 8.64 -0.43
CA ASN A 68 1.39 9.17 0.47
C ASN A 68 2.04 8.11 1.38
N LYS A 69 1.57 6.85 1.38
CA LYS A 69 2.16 5.74 2.14
C LYS A 69 2.80 4.66 1.27
N ILE A 70 2.42 4.52 0.00
CA ILE A 70 2.96 3.48 -0.90
C ILE A 70 4.00 4.02 -1.92
N LYS A 71 4.39 5.30 -1.82
CA LYS A 71 5.70 5.78 -2.31
C LYS A 71 6.83 5.58 -1.30
N THR A 72 6.72 4.53 -0.49
CA THR A 72 7.88 3.87 0.11
C THR A 72 7.99 2.45 -0.45
N ARG A 73 7.79 2.26 -1.77
CA ARG A 73 8.77 1.42 -2.46
C ARG A 73 10.09 2.17 -2.29
N LEU A 74 10.81 1.84 -1.22
CA LEU A 74 12.18 2.26 -1.01
C LEU A 74 12.84 2.13 -2.39
N GLN A 75 13.23 3.25 -3.00
CA GLN A 75 14.34 3.18 -3.92
C GLN A 75 15.47 2.68 -3.04
N LEU A 76 15.64 1.36 -3.03
CA LEU A 76 16.71 0.71 -2.33
C LEU A 76 17.94 1.28 -3.01
N SER A 77 18.71 2.09 -2.29
CA SER A 77 19.97 2.56 -2.83
C SER A 77 20.80 1.32 -3.18
N GLU A 78 21.65 1.43 -4.20
CA GLU A 78 22.49 0.33 -4.64
C GLU A 78 23.28 -0.28 -3.46
N GLU A 79 23.63 0.57 -2.48
CA GLU A 79 24.30 0.16 -1.25
C GLU A 79 23.44 -0.79 -0.38
N LEU A 80 22.14 -0.52 -0.25
CA LEU A 80 21.26 -1.32 0.61
C LEU A 80 20.95 -2.69 -0.04
N GLU A 81 20.84 -2.76 -1.37
CA GLU A 81 20.73 -4.04 -2.08
C GLU A 81 21.99 -4.90 -1.90
N CYS A 82 23.16 -4.27 -1.98
CA CYS A 82 24.44 -4.93 -1.73
C CYS A 82 24.54 -5.48 -0.30
N LEU A 83 24.04 -4.72 0.69
CA LEU A 83 24.02 -5.14 2.09
C LEU A 83 23.11 -6.34 2.33
N LEU A 84 21.92 -6.36 1.72
CA LEU A 84 20.99 -7.50 1.77
C LEU A 84 21.58 -8.77 1.14
N LYS A 85 22.26 -8.64 -0.01
CA LYS A 85 22.96 -9.77 -0.66
C LYS A 85 24.05 -10.33 0.26
N LYS A 86 24.88 -9.47 0.86
CA LYS A 86 25.92 -9.88 1.81
C LYS A 86 25.34 -10.57 3.03
N TYR A 87 24.28 -10.01 3.62
CA TYR A 87 23.62 -10.57 4.80
C TYR A 87 23.02 -11.96 4.51
N ASN A 88 22.41 -12.16 3.35
CA ASN A 88 21.83 -13.44 2.97
C ASN A 88 22.87 -14.55 2.77
N SER A 89 24.08 -14.20 2.32
CA SER A 89 25.22 -15.12 2.15
C SER A 89 25.91 -15.52 3.46
N LEU A 90 25.56 -14.92 4.59
CA LEU A 90 26.12 -15.28 5.90
C LEU A 90 25.49 -16.57 6.44
N ASP A 91 26.28 -17.28 7.25
CA ASP A 91 25.83 -18.41 8.06
C ASP A 91 25.04 -17.94 9.29
N ASN A 92 24.54 -18.90 10.08
CA ASN A 92 23.72 -18.58 11.25
C ASN A 92 24.49 -17.75 12.30
N LEU A 93 25.78 -18.02 12.49
CA LEU A 93 26.61 -17.28 13.44
C LEU A 93 26.90 -15.85 12.94
N GLY A 94 27.18 -15.70 11.63
CA GLY A 94 27.35 -14.40 10.99
C GLY A 94 26.09 -13.54 11.09
N LYS A 95 24.92 -14.12 10.80
CA LYS A 95 23.63 -13.41 10.93
C LYS A 95 23.34 -12.98 12.37
N HIS A 96 23.58 -13.87 13.33
CA HIS A 96 23.43 -13.53 14.75
C HIS A 96 24.30 -12.34 15.16
N THR A 97 25.57 -12.36 14.77
CA THR A 97 26.52 -11.27 15.08
C THR A 97 26.07 -9.95 14.49
N VAL A 98 25.65 -9.93 13.21
CA VAL A 98 25.14 -8.72 12.55
C VAL A 98 23.88 -8.20 13.25
N ASN A 99 22.95 -9.07 13.63
CA ASN A 99 21.73 -8.67 14.32
C ASN A 99 22.03 -8.05 15.70
N THR A 100 22.95 -8.65 16.46
CA THR A 100 23.35 -8.12 17.77
C THR A 100 23.97 -6.73 17.62
N VAL A 101 24.88 -6.53 16.68
CA VAL A 101 25.50 -5.22 16.44
C VAL A 101 24.47 -4.20 15.95
N LEU A 102 23.57 -4.60 15.06
CA LEU A 102 22.50 -3.76 14.55
C LEU A 102 21.56 -3.32 15.68
N GLU A 103 21.19 -4.22 16.58
CA GLU A 103 20.36 -3.92 17.75
C GLU A 103 21.06 -2.96 18.72
N MET A 104 22.35 -3.17 18.99
CA MET A 104 23.15 -2.26 19.82
C MET A 104 23.20 -0.84 19.22
N GLU A 105 23.50 -0.71 17.93
CA GLU A 105 23.57 0.60 17.26
C GLU A 105 22.17 1.24 17.12
N PHE A 106 21.13 0.44 16.87
CA PHE A 106 19.76 0.94 16.84
C PHE A 106 19.34 1.54 18.17
N ASN A 107 19.64 0.85 19.28
CA ASN A 107 19.35 1.35 20.62
C ASN A 107 20.14 2.63 20.94
N ARG A 108 21.43 2.68 20.58
CA ARG A 108 22.27 3.88 20.73
C ARG A 108 21.69 5.09 19.99
N CYS A 109 21.32 4.93 18.72
CA CYS A 109 20.76 6.01 17.91
C CYS A 109 19.35 6.42 18.35
N SER A 110 18.53 5.47 18.79
CA SER A 110 17.16 5.74 19.24
C SER A 110 17.11 6.50 20.58
N GLN A 111 18.12 6.32 21.43
CA GLN A 111 18.22 7.05 22.70
C GLN A 111 18.62 8.52 22.52
N LEU A 112 19.44 8.84 21.49
CA LEU A 112 19.82 10.22 21.17
C LEU A 112 18.63 11.07 20.70
N ASN A 113 17.74 10.50 19.87
CA ASN A 113 16.56 11.21 19.36
C ASN A 113 15.54 11.61 20.44
N ASN A 114 15.60 11.02 21.64
CA ASN A 114 14.70 11.35 22.75
C ASN A 114 15.24 12.45 23.68
N GLN A 115 16.51 12.86 23.55
CA GLN A 115 17.08 13.95 24.35
C GLN A 115 16.88 15.34 23.71
N ASP A 116 16.68 15.41 22.39
CA ASP A 116 16.52 16.68 21.64
C ASP A 116 15.07 17.24 21.63
N ARG A 117 14.14 16.64 22.36
CA ARG A 117 12.74 17.11 22.47
C ARG A 117 12.37 17.73 23.83
N ILE A 118 13.37 18.15 24.61
CA ILE A 118 13.15 18.85 25.87
C ILE A 118 13.77 20.25 25.78
N PHE A 119 13.07 21.15 25.09
CA PHE A 119 13.07 22.60 25.37
C PHE A 119 11.72 23.18 24.95
#